data_AF-A0A382M2V0-F1
#
_entry.id   AF-A0A382M2V0-F1
#
_cell.length_a   1.000
_cell.length_b   1.000
_cell.length_c   1.000
_cell.angle_alpha   90.00
_cell.angle_beta   90.00
_cell.angle_gamma   90.00
#
_symmetry.space_group_name_H-M   'P 1'
#
loop_
_entity.id
_entity.type
_entity.pdbx_description
1 polymer ?
#
loop_
_entity_poly.entity_id
_entity_poly.type
_entity_poly.pdbx_seq_one_letter_code
_entity_poly.pdbx_strand_id
1 'polypeptide(L)'
;YGAVRSMSSTDTFSSRWGVVLVGLGMAVGTGNIWRFPRVVAENGGGAFLVCWLIFLFTWSIPLLITEFGIGRKTRRGPIAGVAALNGAGSAWMGGFVVVTTVMIMFYYSVVTGWALKYAIAAGVGSLGRIDPGPFWSDYSSSFWQPSLFHILSIGVAGVIVARGITDGIERASRILIPILFGLLLCAVGRAVTLPGASAGLAFLFVPDFAAFMNYQTWLEALTQSAWSTGAGWGLLLSYAIYVRNTENVVSQAIRIGVGNNLASILAAMAILPAAFAVLTPMEARDALSSGNIGLTFVWIPRLFNQMPAGNYLLPVFFVALFCAALSSLIAMVELATRALIDRGLARHEAVRLVVLVSILCGLPSAFSLAFFENQDWVWSLGLMISGMFI
;
A
#
# COMPACT_ATOMS: atom_id res chain seq x y z
N TYR A 1 -8.42 1.29 31.97
CA TYR A 1 -8.80 1.94 30.70
C TYR A 1 -9.61 3.19 31.03
N GLY A 2 -8.99 4.37 30.96
CA GLY A 2 -9.57 5.65 31.42
C GLY A 2 -10.74 6.17 30.57
N ALA A 3 -11.45 7.16 31.11
CA ALA A 3 -12.66 7.76 30.54
C ALA A 3 -12.49 8.22 29.08
N VAL A 4 -13.55 8.06 28.28
CA VAL A 4 -13.62 8.52 26.89
C VAL A 4 -13.57 10.04 26.88
N ARG A 5 -12.43 10.62 26.48
CA ARG A 5 -12.28 12.06 26.29
C ARG A 5 -13.21 12.49 25.14
N SER A 6 -14.07 13.49 25.35
CA SER A 6 -14.94 14.00 24.29
C SER A 6 -14.09 14.52 23.13
N MET A 7 -14.30 13.99 21.93
CA MET A 7 -13.53 14.38 20.74
C MET A 7 -13.83 15.83 20.36
N SER A 8 -12.79 16.61 20.13
CA SER A 8 -12.92 17.97 19.61
C SER A 8 -13.33 17.94 18.13
N SER A 9 -13.87 19.05 17.59
CA SER A 9 -14.24 19.14 16.17
C SER A 9 -13.06 18.88 15.22
N THR A 10 -11.83 19.21 15.65
CA THR A 10 -10.57 18.98 14.93
C THR A 10 -10.14 17.50 14.89
N ASP A 11 -10.67 16.68 15.79
CA ASP A 11 -10.38 15.24 15.86
C ASP A 11 -11.30 14.40 14.96
N THR A 12 -12.24 14.99 14.23
CA THR A 12 -13.18 14.25 13.36
C THR A 12 -12.97 14.57 11.89
N PHE A 13 -13.21 13.60 10.99
CA PHE A 13 -13.13 13.85 9.56
C PHE A 13 -14.10 14.95 9.11
N SER A 14 -13.65 15.82 8.21
CA SER A 14 -14.44 16.98 7.75
C SER A 14 -15.65 16.56 6.92
N SER A 15 -15.54 15.48 6.14
CA SER A 15 -16.61 15.01 5.25
C SER A 15 -16.60 13.50 5.03
N ARG A 16 -17.72 12.98 4.49
CA ARG A 16 -17.83 11.58 4.03
C ARG A 16 -16.76 11.20 3.00
N TRP A 17 -16.36 12.15 2.16
CA TRP A 17 -15.33 11.96 1.14
C TRP A 17 -13.93 11.96 1.74
N GLY A 18 -13.71 12.71 2.83
CA GLY A 18 -12.49 12.62 3.62
C GLY A 18 -12.24 11.21 4.13
N VAL A 19 -13.28 10.55 4.64
CA VAL A 19 -13.22 9.15 5.10
C VAL A 19 -12.83 8.21 3.95
N VAL A 20 -13.48 8.33 2.79
CA VAL A 20 -13.17 7.49 1.61
C VAL A 20 -11.73 7.70 1.16
N LEU A 21 -11.29 8.95 1.01
CA LEU A 21 -9.95 9.25 0.49
C LEU A 21 -8.86 8.79 1.45
N VAL A 22 -9.07 8.93 2.77
CA VAL A 22 -8.14 8.42 3.78
C VAL A 22 -8.14 6.88 3.80
N GLY A 23 -9.31 6.25 3.70
CA GLY A 23 -9.42 4.80 3.56
C GLY A 23 -8.78 4.26 2.28
N LEU A 24 -8.91 4.98 1.16
CA LEU A 24 -8.21 4.65 -0.08
C LEU A 24 -6.70 4.88 0.04
N GLY A 25 -6.24 5.92 0.74
CA GLY A 25 -4.81 6.13 0.96
C GLY A 25 -4.17 5.09 1.86
N MET A 26 -4.94 4.50 2.77
CA MET A 26 -4.54 3.32 3.51
C MET A 26 -4.44 2.09 2.61
N ALA A 27 -5.50 1.80 1.83
CA ALA A 27 -5.60 0.56 1.06
C ALA A 27 -4.69 0.58 -0.19
N VAL A 28 -4.70 1.67 -0.97
CA VAL A 28 -3.88 1.79 -2.17
C VAL A 28 -2.44 2.10 -1.79
N GLY A 29 -1.61 1.05 -1.78
CA GLY A 29 -0.18 1.14 -1.48
C GLY A 29 0.71 0.66 -2.62
N THR A 30 1.99 0.50 -2.33
CA THR A 30 2.97 -0.08 -3.27
C THR A 30 2.49 -1.41 -3.84
N GLY A 31 1.87 -2.27 -3.02
CA GLY A 31 1.34 -3.58 -3.41
C GLY A 31 0.43 -3.57 -4.64
N ASN A 32 -0.39 -2.52 -4.81
CA ASN A 32 -1.26 -2.35 -5.97
C ASN A 32 -0.49 -2.07 -7.25
N ILE A 33 0.65 -1.39 -7.14
CA ILE A 33 1.40 -0.88 -8.30
C ILE A 33 2.54 -1.81 -8.71
N TRP A 34 3.36 -2.26 -7.76
CA TRP A 34 4.57 -3.03 -8.06
C TRP A 34 4.41 -4.55 -8.05
N ARG A 35 3.42 -5.05 -7.31
CA ARG A 35 3.26 -6.47 -6.99
C ARG A 35 2.10 -7.04 -7.77
N PHE A 36 0.94 -6.38 -7.72
CA PHE A 36 -0.27 -6.86 -8.36
C PHE A 36 -0.09 -7.20 -9.86
N PRO A 37 0.57 -6.37 -10.70
CA PRO A 37 0.79 -6.71 -12.12
C PRO A 37 1.60 -7.99 -12.33
N ARG A 38 2.59 -8.25 -11.46
CA ARG A 38 3.38 -9.48 -11.49
C ARG A 38 2.53 -10.68 -11.07
N VAL A 39 1.80 -10.57 -9.95
CA VAL A 39 1.00 -11.66 -9.40
C VAL A 39 -0.10 -12.08 -10.39
N VAL A 40 -0.78 -11.12 -11.03
CA VAL A 40 -1.78 -11.46 -12.06
C VAL A 40 -1.14 -12.13 -13.27
N ALA A 41 0.08 -11.73 -13.66
CA ALA A 41 0.81 -12.34 -14.76
C ALA A 41 1.28 -13.76 -14.49
N GLU A 42 1.70 -14.05 -13.25
CA GLU A 42 2.13 -15.38 -12.84
C GLU A 42 0.96 -16.37 -12.64
N ASN A 43 -0.24 -15.86 -12.38
CA ASN A 43 -1.39 -16.69 -11.97
C ASN A 43 -2.53 -16.75 -13.01
N GLY A 44 -2.22 -16.61 -14.30
CA GLY A 44 -3.20 -16.86 -15.36
C GLY A 44 -4.13 -15.68 -15.68
N GLY A 45 -3.68 -14.45 -15.43
CA GLY A 45 -4.30 -13.25 -16.01
C GLY A 45 -5.74 -13.04 -15.55
N GLY A 46 -6.67 -13.04 -16.51
CA GLY A 46 -8.10 -12.83 -16.25
C GLY A 46 -8.72 -13.81 -15.26
N ALA A 47 -8.26 -15.06 -15.18
CA ALA A 47 -8.78 -16.03 -14.21
C ALA A 47 -8.45 -15.62 -12.76
N PHE A 48 -7.21 -15.17 -12.52
CA PHE A 48 -6.80 -14.62 -11.24
C PHE A 48 -7.66 -13.41 -10.84
N LEU A 49 -7.97 -12.51 -11.76
CA LEU A 49 -8.81 -11.34 -11.48
C LEU A 49 -10.20 -11.75 -10.96
N VAL A 50 -10.80 -12.78 -11.54
CA VAL A 50 -12.10 -13.31 -11.09
C VAL A 50 -12.00 -13.84 -9.66
N CYS A 51 -11.02 -14.72 -9.38
CA CYS A 51 -10.80 -15.25 -8.04
C CYS A 51 -10.56 -14.13 -7.00
N TRP A 52 -9.73 -13.16 -7.37
CA TRP A 52 -9.38 -12.03 -6.51
C TRP A 52 -10.56 -11.10 -6.23
N LEU A 53 -11.45 -10.87 -7.22
CA LEU A 53 -12.69 -10.14 -7.00
C LEU A 53 -13.67 -10.90 -6.10
N ILE A 54 -13.74 -12.24 -6.20
CA ILE A 54 -14.55 -13.04 -5.27
C ILE A 54 -14.07 -12.79 -3.84
N PHE A 55 -12.76 -12.90 -3.56
CA PHE A 55 -12.21 -12.67 -2.23
C PHE A 55 -12.35 -11.23 -1.73
N LEU A 56 -12.39 -10.24 -2.63
CA LEU A 56 -12.71 -8.87 -2.25
C LEU A 56 -14.08 -8.80 -1.56
N PHE A 57 -15.11 -9.43 -2.14
CA PHE A 57 -16.48 -9.36 -1.61
C PHE A 57 -16.76 -10.34 -0.49
N THR A 58 -16.13 -11.52 -0.50
CA THR A 58 -16.40 -12.57 0.49
C THR A 58 -15.52 -12.49 1.73
N TRP A 59 -14.36 -11.83 1.65
CA TRP A 59 -13.38 -11.79 2.74
C TRP A 59 -12.95 -10.35 3.08
N SER A 60 -12.39 -9.60 2.13
CA SER A 60 -11.82 -8.28 2.44
C SER A 60 -12.86 -7.25 2.88
N ILE A 61 -13.94 -7.06 2.11
CA ILE A 61 -15.00 -6.10 2.45
C ILE A 61 -15.66 -6.44 3.80
N PRO A 62 -16.07 -7.69 4.08
CA PRO A 62 -16.58 -8.06 5.39
C PRO A 62 -15.64 -7.71 6.55
N LEU A 63 -14.34 -7.98 6.41
CA LEU A 63 -13.36 -7.61 7.43
C LEU A 63 -13.23 -6.09 7.59
N LEU A 64 -13.19 -5.33 6.48
CA LEU A 64 -13.18 -3.87 6.54
C LEU A 64 -14.44 -3.32 7.22
N ILE A 65 -15.61 -3.92 6.98
CA ILE A 65 -16.86 -3.57 7.66
C ILE A 65 -16.73 -3.82 9.16
N THR A 66 -16.15 -4.95 9.56
CA THR A 66 -15.90 -5.28 10.96
C THR A 66 -14.96 -4.27 11.60
N GLU A 67 -13.76 -4.05 11.07
CA GLU A 67 -12.79 -3.07 11.59
C GLU A 67 -13.40 -1.69 11.78
N PHE A 68 -14.11 -1.23 10.75
CA PHE A 68 -14.75 0.07 10.76
C PHE A 68 -15.87 0.09 11.82
N GLY A 69 -16.70 -0.94 11.89
CA GLY A 69 -17.74 -1.09 12.90
C GLY A 69 -17.18 -1.04 14.33
N ILE A 70 -16.08 -1.77 14.59
CA ILE A 70 -15.39 -1.81 15.88
C ILE A 70 -14.89 -0.40 16.25
N GLY A 71 -14.12 0.24 15.37
CA GLY A 71 -13.52 1.55 15.63
C GLY A 71 -14.59 2.64 15.85
N ARG A 72 -15.62 2.66 15.01
CA ARG A 72 -16.72 3.65 15.11
C ARG A 72 -17.55 3.46 16.38
N LYS A 73 -17.86 2.20 16.76
CA LYS A 73 -18.69 1.89 17.94
C LYS A 73 -17.94 2.12 19.24
N THR A 74 -16.68 1.67 19.32
CA THR A 74 -15.91 1.69 20.56
C THR A 74 -15.15 2.99 20.78
N ARG A 75 -14.85 3.74 19.72
CA ARG A 75 -14.03 4.97 19.74
C ARG A 75 -12.65 4.73 20.38
N ARG A 76 -12.10 3.53 20.19
CA ARG A 76 -10.85 3.05 20.78
C ARG A 76 -9.97 2.44 19.70
N GLY A 77 -8.65 2.51 19.88
CA GLY A 77 -7.67 1.86 19.00
C GLY A 77 -7.79 0.34 19.01
N PRO A 78 -7.07 -0.37 18.11
CA PRO A 78 -7.26 -1.80 17.89
C PRO A 78 -7.22 -2.66 19.16
N ILE A 79 -6.26 -2.41 20.05
CA ILE A 79 -6.09 -3.12 21.32
C ILE A 79 -7.34 -3.00 22.20
N ALA A 80 -7.76 -1.75 22.46
CA ALA A 80 -8.86 -1.46 23.37
C ALA A 80 -10.23 -1.64 22.72
N GLY A 81 -10.32 -1.58 21.39
CA GLY A 81 -11.53 -1.84 20.60
C GLY A 81 -11.89 -3.32 20.61
N VAL A 82 -10.92 -4.21 20.34
CA VAL A 82 -11.13 -5.67 20.44
C VAL A 82 -11.49 -6.06 21.87
N ALA A 83 -10.74 -5.57 22.86
CA ALA A 83 -11.00 -5.82 24.27
C ALA A 83 -12.39 -5.34 24.74
N ALA A 84 -12.92 -4.26 24.15
CA ALA A 84 -14.23 -3.73 24.49
C ALA A 84 -15.40 -4.61 23.99
N LEU A 85 -15.18 -5.40 22.94
CA LEU A 85 -16.22 -6.27 22.36
C LEU A 85 -16.13 -7.71 22.86
N ASN A 86 -14.90 -8.25 22.95
CA ASN A 86 -14.66 -9.65 23.27
C ASN A 86 -14.17 -9.86 24.71
N GLY A 87 -14.14 -8.81 25.53
CA GLY A 87 -13.67 -8.83 26.92
C GLY A 87 -12.17 -8.57 27.07
N ALA A 88 -11.74 -8.17 28.27
CA ALA A 88 -10.38 -7.69 28.52
C ALA A 88 -9.28 -8.72 28.18
N GLY A 89 -9.58 -10.01 28.29
CA GLY A 89 -8.66 -11.11 27.94
C GLY A 89 -8.32 -11.19 26.45
N SER A 90 -9.06 -10.52 25.56
CA SER A 90 -8.80 -10.48 24.12
C SER A 90 -7.89 -9.33 23.67
N ALA A 91 -7.44 -8.47 24.60
CA ALA A 91 -6.61 -7.30 24.26
C ALA A 91 -5.30 -7.66 23.53
N TRP A 92 -4.75 -8.85 23.78
CA TRP A 92 -3.54 -9.32 23.12
C TRP A 92 -3.73 -9.52 21.61
N MET A 93 -4.95 -9.83 21.16
CA MET A 93 -5.26 -10.01 19.73
C MET A 93 -5.09 -8.68 18.98
N GLY A 94 -5.71 -7.61 19.50
CA GLY A 94 -5.49 -6.26 18.95
C GLY A 94 -4.04 -5.79 19.15
N GLY A 95 -3.36 -6.23 20.21
CA GLY A 95 -1.93 -6.00 20.41
C GLY A 95 -1.07 -6.62 19.33
N PHE A 96 -1.36 -7.87 18.95
CA PHE A 96 -0.68 -8.58 17.87
C PHE A 96 -0.87 -7.87 16.53
N VAL A 97 -2.10 -7.48 16.19
CA VAL A 97 -2.40 -6.69 14.97
C VAL A 97 -1.55 -5.41 14.92
N VAL A 98 -1.47 -4.69 16.04
CA VAL A 98 -0.66 -3.45 16.13
C VAL A 98 0.82 -3.74 15.96
N VAL A 99 1.36 -4.75 16.65
CA VAL A 99 2.78 -5.12 16.54
C VAL A 99 3.14 -5.51 15.12
N THR A 100 2.35 -6.39 14.49
CA THR A 100 2.56 -6.81 13.10
C THR A 100 2.60 -5.60 12.17
N THR A 101 1.64 -4.69 12.28
CA THR A 101 1.56 -3.50 11.41
C THR A 101 2.73 -2.54 11.66
N VAL A 102 3.17 -2.38 12.92
CA VAL A 102 4.34 -1.57 13.28
C VAL A 102 5.63 -2.18 12.71
N MET A 103 5.76 -3.50 12.72
CA MET A 103 6.92 -4.17 12.14
C MET A 103 6.95 -4.04 10.62
N ILE A 104 5.78 -4.09 9.97
CA ILE A 104 5.65 -3.78 8.54
C ILE A 104 6.07 -2.35 8.24
N MET A 105 5.60 -1.39 9.05
CA MET A 105 5.95 0.04 8.91
C MET A 105 7.46 0.28 8.84
N PHE A 106 8.26 -0.47 9.63
CA PHE A 106 9.71 -0.29 9.67
C PHE A 106 10.36 -0.53 8.30
N TYR A 107 10.12 -1.66 7.65
CA TYR A 107 10.69 -1.92 6.32
C TYR A 107 9.92 -1.19 5.21
N TYR A 108 8.61 -0.97 5.38
CA TYR A 108 7.78 -0.29 4.37
C TYR A 108 8.20 1.18 4.16
N SER A 109 8.64 1.85 5.23
CA SER A 109 9.21 3.20 5.12
C SER A 109 10.49 3.25 4.28
N VAL A 110 11.26 2.15 4.22
CA VAL A 110 12.42 2.00 3.31
C VAL A 110 11.94 1.90 1.85
N VAL A 111 10.90 1.09 1.57
CA VAL A 111 10.27 1.02 0.23
C VAL A 111 9.74 2.38 -0.22
N THR A 112 9.12 3.12 0.71
CA THR A 112 8.66 4.49 0.44
C THR A 112 9.82 5.40 0.05
N GLY A 113 10.98 5.23 0.71
CA GLY A 113 12.23 5.89 0.34
C GLY A 113 12.73 5.52 -1.06
N TRP A 114 12.67 4.24 -1.43
CA TRP A 114 13.01 3.80 -2.79
C TRP A 114 12.11 4.46 -3.83
N ALA A 115 10.79 4.51 -3.60
CA ALA A 115 9.84 5.17 -4.47
C ALA A 115 10.14 6.69 -4.58
N LEU A 116 10.49 7.35 -3.48
CA LEU A 116 10.88 8.76 -3.48
C LEU A 116 12.16 9.01 -4.30
N LYS A 117 13.21 8.21 -4.08
CA LYS A 117 14.47 8.29 -4.85
C LYS A 117 14.20 8.16 -6.34
N TYR A 118 13.41 7.16 -6.73
CA TYR A 118 13.10 6.90 -8.13
C TYR A 118 12.17 7.95 -8.74
N ALA A 119 11.23 8.51 -7.98
CA ALA A 119 10.40 9.63 -8.43
C ALA A 119 11.25 10.86 -8.76
N ILE A 120 12.23 11.18 -7.90
CA ILE A 120 13.18 12.28 -8.15
C ILE A 120 14.07 11.96 -9.34
N ALA A 121 14.68 10.77 -9.38
CA ALA A 121 15.57 10.33 -10.45
C ALA A 121 14.88 10.32 -11.82
N ALA A 122 13.63 9.86 -11.88
CA ALA A 122 12.81 9.91 -13.07
C ALA A 122 12.53 11.37 -13.47
N GLY A 123 12.09 12.20 -12.52
CA GLY A 123 11.75 13.60 -12.77
C GLY A 123 12.90 14.46 -13.30
N VAL A 124 14.14 14.21 -12.85
CA VAL A 124 15.34 14.87 -13.39
C VAL A 124 15.92 14.20 -14.64
N GLY A 125 15.33 13.08 -15.08
CA GLY A 125 15.71 12.36 -16.29
C GLY A 125 16.98 11.51 -16.17
N SER A 126 17.44 11.16 -14.96
CA SER A 126 18.64 10.35 -14.78
C SER A 126 18.43 8.89 -15.19
N LEU A 127 17.22 8.36 -14.98
CA LEU A 127 16.87 6.97 -15.31
C LEU A 127 16.81 6.67 -16.82
N GLY A 128 16.68 7.71 -17.66
CA GLY A 128 16.75 7.57 -19.12
C GLY A 128 18.17 7.61 -19.68
N ARG A 129 19.19 7.86 -18.83
CA ARG A 129 20.59 8.05 -19.24
C ARG A 129 21.52 6.95 -18.74
N ILE A 130 21.12 6.22 -17.72
CA ILE A 130 21.92 5.19 -17.04
C ILE A 130 21.16 3.86 -17.15
N ASP A 131 21.86 2.74 -17.32
CA ASP A 131 21.21 1.44 -17.29
C ASP A 131 20.53 1.23 -15.91
N PRO A 132 19.26 0.80 -15.88
CA PRO A 132 18.53 0.64 -14.63
C PRO A 132 19.13 -0.35 -13.64
N GLY A 133 19.86 -1.38 -14.11
CA GLY A 133 20.46 -2.41 -13.25
C GLY A 133 21.56 -1.84 -12.35
N PRO A 134 22.64 -1.27 -12.92
CA PRO A 134 23.67 -0.56 -12.17
C PRO A 134 23.11 0.57 -11.31
N PHE A 135 22.14 1.35 -11.81
CA PHE A 135 21.53 2.41 -11.00
C PHE A 135 20.88 1.87 -9.72
N TRP A 136 20.12 0.76 -9.81
CA TRP A 136 19.56 0.10 -8.64
C TRP A 136 20.66 -0.41 -7.72
N SER A 137 21.66 -1.11 -8.27
CA SER A 137 22.76 -1.68 -7.49
C SER A 137 23.55 -0.62 -6.72
N ASP A 138 23.90 0.50 -7.37
CA ASP A 138 24.61 1.63 -6.76
C ASP A 138 23.78 2.28 -5.64
N TYR A 139 22.45 2.33 -5.81
CA TYR A 139 21.55 2.85 -4.79
C TYR A 139 21.40 1.89 -3.62
N SER A 140 21.04 0.63 -3.88
CA SER A 140 20.67 -0.36 -2.86
C SER A 140 21.86 -0.88 -2.06
N SER A 141 23.06 -0.88 -2.64
CA SER A 141 24.31 -1.25 -1.94
C SER A 141 24.93 -0.09 -1.17
N SER A 142 24.46 1.15 -1.40
CA SER A 142 24.95 2.32 -0.68
C SER A 142 24.44 2.32 0.75
N PHE A 143 25.32 2.58 1.71
CA PHE A 143 24.93 2.74 3.11
C PHE A 143 24.07 3.99 3.34
N TRP A 144 24.37 5.11 2.67
CA TRP A 144 23.75 6.38 3.00
C TRP A 144 22.48 6.67 2.20
N GLN A 145 22.39 6.25 0.93
CA GLN A 145 21.27 6.63 0.07
C GLN A 145 19.93 6.05 0.56
N PRO A 146 19.75 4.72 0.70
CA PRO A 146 18.48 4.16 1.16
C PRO A 146 18.10 4.67 2.55
N SER A 147 19.09 4.84 3.43
CA SER A 147 18.94 5.36 4.78
C SER A 147 18.41 6.79 4.80
N LEU A 148 18.98 7.67 3.98
CA LEU A 148 18.52 9.05 3.85
C LEU A 148 17.06 9.09 3.37
N PHE A 149 16.74 8.38 2.30
CA PHE A 149 15.39 8.38 1.73
C PHE A 149 14.35 7.73 2.64
N HIS A 150 14.74 6.72 3.41
CA HIS A 150 13.94 6.16 4.49
C HIS A 150 13.64 7.22 5.57
N ILE A 151 14.66 7.90 6.10
CA ILE A 151 14.51 8.96 7.12
C ILE A 151 13.62 10.10 6.61
N LEU A 152 13.80 10.52 5.36
CA LEU A 152 12.96 11.54 4.74
C LEU A 152 11.50 11.08 4.64
N SER A 153 11.26 9.83 4.22
CA SER A 153 9.92 9.29 4.03
C SER A 153 9.14 9.19 5.35
N ILE A 154 9.77 8.61 6.38
CA ILE A 154 9.15 8.51 7.71
C ILE A 154 9.00 9.89 8.37
N GLY A 155 9.94 10.81 8.13
CA GLY A 155 9.85 12.18 8.60
C GLY A 155 8.66 12.93 7.99
N VAL A 156 8.45 12.81 6.68
CA VAL A 156 7.29 13.42 5.98
C VAL A 156 5.99 12.83 6.51
N ALA A 157 5.89 11.51 6.62
CA ALA A 157 4.71 10.85 7.20
C ALA A 157 4.45 11.31 8.65
N GLY A 158 5.49 11.38 9.47
CA GLY A 158 5.43 11.87 10.84
C GLY A 158 4.94 13.31 10.93
N VAL A 159 5.45 14.22 10.09
CA VAL A 159 4.98 15.62 10.03
C VAL A 159 3.50 15.70 9.66
N ILE A 160 3.03 14.87 8.74
CA ILE A 160 1.62 14.82 8.36
C ILE A 160 0.77 14.34 9.54
N VAL A 161 1.16 13.25 10.21
CA VAL A 161 0.42 12.69 11.35
C VAL A 161 0.46 13.63 12.56
N ALA A 162 1.55 14.36 12.78
CA ALA A 162 1.67 15.36 13.85
C ALA A 162 0.64 16.50 13.71
N ARG A 163 0.23 16.84 12.48
CA ARG A 163 -0.82 17.84 12.20
C ARG A 163 -2.24 17.34 12.46
N GLY A 164 -2.41 16.08 12.87
CA GLY A 164 -3.70 15.50 13.22
C GLY A 164 -4.54 15.04 12.03
N ILE A 165 -5.79 14.67 12.31
CA ILE A 165 -6.66 13.97 11.35
C ILE A 165 -7.09 14.89 10.21
N THR A 166 -7.67 16.04 10.53
CA THR A 166 -8.26 16.94 9.53
C THR A 166 -7.19 17.69 8.73
N ASP A 167 -6.27 18.36 9.41
CA ASP A 167 -5.28 19.26 8.79
C ASP A 167 -4.05 18.51 8.24
N GLY A 168 -3.80 17.31 8.74
CA GLY A 168 -2.72 16.42 8.29
C GLY A 168 -3.24 15.35 7.33
N ILE A 169 -3.76 14.27 7.89
CA ILE A 169 -4.05 13.00 7.19
C ILE A 169 -5.10 13.18 6.08
N GLU A 170 -6.23 13.83 6.40
CA GLU A 170 -7.32 14.04 5.45
C GLU A 170 -6.92 15.01 4.34
N ARG A 171 -6.18 16.08 4.68
CA ARG A 171 -5.67 17.03 3.69
C ARG A 171 -4.64 16.39 2.75
N ALA A 172 -3.73 15.58 3.29
CA ALA A 172 -2.75 14.84 2.49
C ALA A 172 -3.46 13.85 1.54
N SER A 173 -4.41 13.07 2.06
CA SER A 173 -5.15 12.08 1.25
C SER A 173 -6.03 12.73 0.17
N ARG A 174 -6.57 13.93 0.45
CA ARG A 174 -7.31 14.75 -0.54
C ARG A 174 -6.45 15.20 -1.72
N ILE A 175 -5.12 15.18 -1.59
CA ILE A 175 -4.18 15.56 -2.65
C ILE A 175 -3.58 14.30 -3.28
N LEU A 176 -3.00 13.42 -2.47
CA LEU A 176 -2.25 12.24 -2.93
C LEU A 176 -3.12 11.27 -3.74
N ILE A 177 -4.36 11.00 -3.30
CA ILE A 177 -5.20 9.98 -3.93
C ILE A 177 -5.74 10.41 -5.29
N PRO A 178 -6.30 11.62 -5.46
CA PRO A 178 -6.68 12.09 -6.80
C PRO A 178 -5.49 12.17 -7.76
N ILE A 179 -4.32 12.63 -7.30
CA ILE A 179 -3.09 12.66 -8.10
C ILE A 179 -2.72 11.25 -8.54
N LEU A 180 -2.69 10.29 -7.61
CA LEU A 180 -2.39 8.89 -7.88
C LEU A 180 -3.28 8.32 -8.99
N PHE A 181 -4.61 8.42 -8.86
CA PHE A 181 -5.53 7.93 -9.88
C PHE A 181 -5.36 8.64 -11.23
N GLY A 182 -5.14 9.96 -11.21
CA GLY A 182 -4.87 10.72 -12.44
C GLY A 182 -3.60 10.27 -13.15
N LEU A 183 -2.52 10.02 -12.41
CA LEU A 183 -1.25 9.52 -12.95
C LEU A 183 -1.39 8.10 -13.50
N LEU A 184 -2.11 7.21 -12.81
CA LEU A 184 -2.38 5.87 -13.31
C LEU A 184 -3.21 5.91 -14.61
N LEU A 185 -4.25 6.74 -14.68
CA LEU A 185 -5.05 6.92 -15.89
C LEU A 185 -4.21 7.46 -17.07
N CYS A 186 -3.31 8.40 -16.79
CA CYS A 186 -2.36 8.90 -17.80
C CYS A 186 -1.46 7.78 -18.33
N ALA A 187 -0.89 6.96 -17.44
CA ALA A 187 -0.05 5.82 -17.81
C ALA A 187 -0.83 4.77 -18.62
N VAL A 188 -2.06 4.44 -18.21
CA VAL A 188 -2.97 3.54 -18.93
C VAL A 188 -3.25 4.07 -20.33
N GLY A 189 -3.56 5.36 -20.48
CA GLY A 189 -3.84 5.98 -21.78
C GLY A 189 -2.71 5.79 -22.80
N ARG A 190 -1.45 5.85 -22.35
CA ARG A 190 -0.33 5.47 -23.22
C ARG A 190 -0.24 3.96 -23.44
N ALA A 191 -0.28 3.17 -22.36
CA ALA A 191 -0.02 1.73 -22.43
C ALA A 191 -0.96 1.03 -23.42
N VAL A 192 -2.24 1.41 -23.44
CA VAL A 192 -3.25 0.78 -24.32
C VAL A 192 -3.19 1.25 -25.77
N THR A 193 -2.46 2.33 -26.07
CA THR A 193 -2.30 2.86 -27.44
C THR A 193 -1.04 2.35 -28.14
N LEU A 194 -0.22 1.54 -27.45
CA LEU A 194 0.95 0.90 -28.07
C LEU A 194 0.55 -0.16 -29.10
N PRO A 195 1.28 -0.28 -30.22
CA PRO A 195 1.12 -1.42 -31.12
C PRO A 195 1.35 -2.73 -30.37
N GLY A 196 0.38 -3.67 -30.43
CA GLY A 196 0.46 -4.95 -29.70
C GLY A 196 -0.11 -4.94 -28.27
N ALA A 197 -0.53 -3.79 -27.75
CA ALA A 197 -1.11 -3.66 -26.40
C ALA A 197 -2.37 -4.52 -26.20
N SER A 198 -3.11 -4.80 -27.28
CA SER A 198 -4.32 -5.64 -27.25
C SER A 198 -4.03 -7.05 -26.73
N ALA A 199 -2.84 -7.61 -26.97
CA ALA A 199 -2.45 -8.91 -26.44
C ALA A 199 -2.34 -8.89 -24.90
N GLY A 200 -1.73 -7.84 -24.33
CA GLY A 200 -1.64 -7.68 -22.88
C GLY A 200 -2.99 -7.40 -22.23
N LEU A 201 -3.89 -6.66 -22.90
CA LEU A 201 -5.27 -6.48 -22.43
C LEU A 201 -6.07 -7.78 -22.49
N ALA A 202 -5.94 -8.55 -23.57
CA ALA A 202 -6.58 -9.86 -23.68
C ALA A 202 -6.08 -10.79 -22.58
N PHE A 203 -4.77 -10.85 -22.34
CA PHE A 203 -4.20 -11.61 -21.23
C PHE A 203 -4.76 -11.19 -19.87
N LEU A 204 -4.94 -9.88 -19.64
CA LEU A 204 -5.45 -9.36 -18.37
C LEU A 204 -6.94 -9.63 -18.15
N PHE A 205 -7.78 -9.56 -19.20
CA PHE A 205 -9.25 -9.57 -19.04
C PHE A 205 -9.95 -10.82 -19.58
N VAL A 206 -9.29 -11.63 -20.43
CA VAL A 206 -9.84 -12.89 -20.94
C VAL A 206 -9.41 -14.01 -20.00
N PRO A 207 -10.34 -14.68 -19.29
CA PRO A 207 -9.98 -15.73 -18.35
C PRO A 207 -9.56 -17.00 -19.08
N ASP A 208 -8.42 -17.58 -18.68
CA ASP A 208 -8.10 -18.96 -19.00
C ASP A 208 -8.78 -19.90 -17.98
N PHE A 209 -9.75 -20.68 -18.45
CA PHE A 209 -10.50 -21.57 -17.56
C PHE A 209 -9.64 -22.68 -16.93
N ALA A 210 -8.52 -23.06 -17.55
CA ALA A 210 -7.59 -24.02 -16.97
C ALA A 210 -6.98 -23.50 -15.66
N ALA A 211 -6.76 -22.18 -15.56
CA ALA A 211 -6.18 -21.56 -14.38
C ALA A 211 -7.10 -21.65 -13.14
N PHE A 212 -8.42 -21.83 -13.31
CA PHE A 212 -9.34 -22.07 -12.18
C PHE A 212 -9.14 -23.44 -11.52
N MET A 213 -8.60 -24.41 -12.25
CA MET A 213 -8.30 -25.75 -11.71
C MET A 213 -6.99 -25.77 -10.91
N ASN A 214 -6.16 -24.72 -11.02
CA ASN A 214 -4.96 -24.59 -10.21
C ASN A 214 -5.29 -23.94 -8.85
N TYR A 215 -5.09 -24.69 -7.76
CA TYR A 215 -5.32 -24.19 -6.40
C TYR A 215 -4.42 -22.99 -6.04
N GLN A 216 -3.23 -22.88 -6.66
CA GLN A 216 -2.31 -21.76 -6.43
C GLN A 216 -2.92 -20.42 -6.87
N THR A 217 -3.68 -20.40 -7.98
CA THR A 217 -4.40 -19.21 -8.44
C THR A 217 -5.33 -18.66 -7.35
N TRP A 218 -6.04 -19.55 -6.65
CA TRP A 218 -6.96 -19.18 -5.57
C TRP A 218 -6.22 -18.72 -4.31
N LEU A 219 -5.14 -19.41 -3.94
CA LEU A 219 -4.32 -19.02 -2.78
C LEU A 219 -3.68 -17.65 -3.00
N GLU A 220 -3.08 -17.41 -4.16
CA GLU A 220 -2.48 -16.12 -4.48
C GLU A 220 -3.54 -15.01 -4.58
N ALA A 221 -4.73 -15.31 -5.11
CA ALA A 221 -5.83 -14.35 -5.18
C ALA A 221 -6.33 -13.94 -3.78
N LEU A 222 -6.52 -14.90 -2.86
CA LEU A 222 -6.88 -14.61 -1.47
C LEU A 222 -5.79 -13.76 -0.80
N THR A 223 -4.53 -14.18 -0.93
CA THR A 223 -3.41 -13.54 -0.25
C THR A 223 -3.17 -12.13 -0.79
N GLN A 224 -3.29 -11.93 -2.11
CA GLN A 224 -3.24 -10.61 -2.73
C GLN A 224 -4.43 -9.72 -2.29
N SER A 225 -5.64 -10.26 -2.14
CA SER A 225 -6.79 -9.49 -1.62
C SER A 225 -6.56 -9.02 -0.18
N ALA A 226 -5.97 -9.89 0.64
CA ALA A 226 -5.65 -9.61 2.04
C ALA A 226 -4.58 -8.52 2.20
N TRP A 227 -3.49 -8.61 1.44
CA TRP A 227 -2.42 -7.62 1.49
C TRP A 227 -2.79 -6.29 0.85
N SER A 228 -3.64 -6.32 -0.18
CA SER A 228 -3.99 -5.13 -0.95
C SER A 228 -4.96 -4.21 -0.22
N THR A 229 -5.97 -4.75 0.49
CA THR A 229 -7.07 -3.91 1.01
C THR A 229 -6.80 -3.26 2.38
N GLY A 230 -5.77 -3.69 3.09
CA GLY A 230 -5.54 -3.29 4.49
C GLY A 230 -6.47 -3.97 5.50
N ALA A 231 -7.24 -4.97 5.08
CA ALA A 231 -8.17 -5.72 5.93
C ALA A 231 -7.43 -6.60 6.94
N GLY A 232 -7.73 -6.43 8.23
CA GLY A 232 -7.07 -7.17 9.32
C GLY A 232 -5.77 -6.53 9.82
N TRP A 233 -5.43 -5.34 9.33
CA TRP A 233 -4.24 -4.58 9.76
C TRP A 233 -4.55 -3.65 10.93
N GLY A 234 -5.82 -3.46 11.30
CA GLY A 234 -6.26 -2.49 12.29
C GLY A 234 -6.12 -1.03 11.84
N LEU A 235 -5.66 -0.78 10.60
CA LEU A 235 -5.49 0.55 10.03
C LEU A 235 -6.84 1.25 9.89
N LEU A 236 -7.84 0.57 9.29
CA LEU A 236 -9.17 1.15 9.11
C LEU A 236 -9.86 1.35 10.46
N LEU A 237 -9.67 0.42 11.39
CA LEU A 237 -10.16 0.55 12.77
C LEU A 237 -9.61 1.83 13.41
N SER A 238 -8.30 2.08 13.26
CA SER A 238 -7.65 3.27 13.80
C SER A 238 -8.24 4.57 13.24
N TYR A 239 -8.62 4.59 11.97
CA TYR A 239 -9.31 5.73 11.38
C TYR A 239 -10.80 5.82 11.76
N ALA A 240 -11.48 4.69 11.87
CA ALA A 240 -12.91 4.64 12.16
C ALA A 240 -13.29 5.28 13.51
N ILE A 241 -12.32 5.39 14.43
CA ILE A 241 -12.43 6.14 15.69
C ILE A 241 -12.85 7.59 15.45
N TYR A 242 -12.47 8.19 14.32
CA TYR A 242 -12.67 9.61 14.01
C TYR A 242 -13.88 9.88 13.09
N VAL A 243 -14.62 8.83 12.70
CA VAL A 243 -15.74 8.91 11.76
C VAL A 243 -17.03 9.30 12.46
N ARG A 244 -17.90 10.13 11.88
CA ARG A 244 -19.19 10.51 12.51
C ARG A 244 -20.14 9.31 12.63
N ASN A 245 -21.02 9.31 13.64
CA ASN A 245 -22.00 8.22 13.86
C ASN A 245 -23.03 8.08 12.71
N THR A 246 -23.24 9.13 11.93
CA THR A 246 -24.18 9.18 10.80
C THR A 246 -23.64 8.49 9.54
N GLU A 247 -22.35 8.17 9.48
CA GLU A 247 -21.74 7.55 8.30
C GLU A 247 -22.11 6.08 8.17
N ASN A 248 -22.48 5.63 6.98
CA ASN A 248 -22.81 4.23 6.70
C ASN A 248 -21.52 3.41 6.51
N VAL A 249 -21.17 2.59 7.51
CA VAL A 249 -19.96 1.77 7.53
C VAL A 249 -19.85 0.84 6.31
N VAL A 250 -20.95 0.17 5.94
CA VAL A 250 -20.97 -0.79 4.84
C VAL A 250 -20.67 -0.09 3.51
N SER A 251 -21.35 1.02 3.25
CA SER A 251 -21.13 1.79 2.02
C SER A 251 -19.70 2.33 1.93
N GLN A 252 -19.13 2.79 3.04
CA GLN A 252 -17.75 3.29 3.04
C GLN A 252 -16.73 2.17 2.81
N ALA A 253 -16.89 1.02 3.49
CA ALA A 253 -16.01 -0.14 3.30
C ALA A 253 -16.03 -0.67 1.85
N ILE A 254 -17.22 -0.75 1.22
CA ILE A 254 -17.34 -1.15 -0.19
C ILE A 254 -16.60 -0.17 -1.11
N ARG A 255 -16.77 1.15 -0.92
CA ARG A 255 -16.07 2.16 -1.75
C ARG A 255 -14.55 2.06 -1.60
N ILE A 256 -14.06 1.84 -0.39
CA ILE A 256 -12.63 1.68 -0.11
C ILE A 256 -12.10 0.41 -0.79
N GLY A 257 -12.76 -0.74 -0.59
CA GLY A 257 -12.35 -2.01 -1.19
C GLY A 257 -12.40 -2.02 -2.72
N VAL A 258 -13.46 -1.49 -3.31
CA VAL A 258 -13.59 -1.40 -4.78
C VAL A 258 -12.59 -0.40 -5.35
N GLY A 259 -12.41 0.77 -4.72
CA GLY A 259 -11.44 1.76 -5.18
C GLY A 259 -10.00 1.24 -5.07
N ASN A 260 -9.69 0.45 -4.04
CA ASN A 260 -8.43 -0.25 -3.93
C ASN A 260 -8.17 -1.17 -5.13
N ASN A 261 -9.15 -2.01 -5.46
CA ASN A 261 -9.00 -2.94 -6.56
C ASN A 261 -8.95 -2.22 -7.92
N LEU A 262 -9.67 -1.10 -8.08
CA LEU A 262 -9.58 -0.26 -9.26
C LEU A 262 -8.16 0.27 -9.47
N ALA A 263 -7.48 0.74 -8.42
CA ALA A 263 -6.10 1.19 -8.52
C ALA A 263 -5.15 0.07 -8.97
N SER A 264 -5.32 -1.15 -8.45
CA SER A 264 -4.56 -2.33 -8.88
C SER A 264 -4.78 -2.67 -10.35
N ILE A 265 -6.05 -2.65 -10.81
CA ILE A 265 -6.38 -2.92 -12.22
C ILE A 265 -5.76 -1.84 -13.12
N LEU A 266 -5.86 -0.56 -12.74
CA LEU A 266 -5.23 0.53 -13.50
C LEU A 266 -3.70 0.36 -13.57
N ALA A 267 -3.05 -0.04 -12.47
CA ALA A 267 -1.61 -0.31 -12.50
C ALA A 267 -1.25 -1.50 -13.40
N ALA A 268 -2.02 -2.60 -13.35
CA ALA A 268 -1.84 -3.73 -14.25
C ALA A 268 -2.06 -3.34 -15.72
N MET A 269 -3.05 -2.51 -16.01
CA MET A 269 -3.29 -1.94 -17.35
C MET A 269 -2.21 -0.96 -17.80
N ALA A 270 -1.50 -0.31 -16.88
CA ALA A 270 -0.36 0.54 -17.22
C ALA A 270 0.89 -0.27 -17.56
N ILE A 271 1.07 -1.45 -16.95
CA ILE A 271 2.29 -2.26 -17.06
C ILE A 271 2.15 -3.38 -18.11
N LEU A 272 1.11 -4.21 -18.04
CA LEU A 272 1.03 -5.42 -18.87
C LEU A 272 0.84 -5.16 -20.36
N PRO A 273 -0.06 -4.27 -20.82
CA PRO A 273 -0.15 -3.93 -22.24
C PRO A 273 1.16 -3.37 -22.79
N ALA A 274 1.86 -2.56 -21.99
CA ALA A 274 3.17 -2.03 -22.36
C ALA A 274 4.24 -3.13 -22.44
N ALA A 275 4.29 -4.03 -21.46
CA ALA A 275 5.22 -5.15 -21.45
C ALA A 275 5.03 -6.07 -22.66
N PHE A 276 3.79 -6.42 -23.01
CA PHE A 276 3.48 -7.26 -24.18
C PHE A 276 3.78 -6.56 -25.51
N ALA A 277 3.68 -5.23 -25.56
CA ALA A 277 3.94 -4.45 -26.77
C ALA A 277 5.44 -4.23 -27.04
N VAL A 278 6.27 -4.25 -26.01
CA VAL A 278 7.65 -3.74 -26.08
C VAL A 278 8.68 -4.81 -25.76
N LEU A 279 8.43 -5.65 -24.75
CA LEU A 279 9.40 -6.67 -24.33
C LEU A 279 9.30 -7.90 -25.21
N THR A 280 10.44 -8.51 -25.48
CA THR A 280 10.48 -9.86 -26.05
C THR A 280 9.95 -10.90 -25.05
N PRO A 281 9.50 -12.08 -25.50
CA PRO A 281 9.05 -13.15 -24.59
C PRO A 281 10.12 -13.57 -23.56
N MET A 282 11.40 -13.47 -23.90
CA MET A 282 12.50 -13.76 -23.00
C MET A 282 12.64 -12.66 -21.93
N GLU A 283 12.67 -11.39 -22.33
CA GLU A 283 12.71 -10.26 -21.39
C GLU A 283 11.48 -10.24 -20.47
N ALA A 284 10.30 -10.57 -20.97
CA ALA A 284 9.09 -10.67 -20.15
C ALA A 284 9.22 -11.75 -19.07
N ARG A 285 9.80 -12.91 -19.40
CA ARG A 285 10.08 -13.98 -18.42
C ARG A 285 11.11 -13.56 -17.39
N ASP A 286 12.19 -12.90 -17.82
CA ASP A 286 13.23 -12.39 -16.93
C ASP A 286 12.71 -11.26 -16.01
N ALA A 287 11.79 -10.44 -16.53
CA ALA A 287 11.11 -9.42 -15.73
C ALA A 287 10.27 -10.02 -14.61
N LEU A 288 9.48 -11.06 -14.92
CA LEU A 288 8.65 -11.75 -13.93
C LEU A 288 9.50 -12.49 -12.89
N SER A 289 10.59 -13.14 -13.30
CA SER A 289 11.47 -13.89 -12.39
C SER A 289 12.30 -13.01 -11.45
N SER A 290 12.41 -11.70 -11.75
CA SER A 290 13.17 -10.75 -10.94
C SER A 290 12.49 -10.28 -9.63
N GLY A 291 11.29 -10.80 -9.34
CA GLY A 291 10.51 -10.44 -8.16
C GLY A 291 10.01 -8.99 -8.18
N ASN A 292 9.39 -8.54 -7.07
CA ASN A 292 8.78 -7.20 -7.02
C ASN A 292 9.82 -6.07 -7.15
N ILE A 293 10.99 -6.25 -6.52
CA ILE A 293 12.07 -5.24 -6.50
C ILE A 293 12.69 -5.11 -7.88
N GLY A 294 13.15 -6.22 -8.48
CA GLY A 294 13.75 -6.21 -9.81
C GLY A 294 12.77 -5.73 -10.89
N LEU A 295 11.51 -6.16 -10.81
CA LEU A 295 10.49 -5.73 -11.76
C LEU A 295 10.35 -4.20 -11.72
N THR A 296 10.26 -3.63 -10.52
CA THR A 296 9.92 -2.21 -10.35
C THR A 296 11.09 -1.28 -10.59
N PHE A 297 12.26 -1.62 -10.06
CA PHE A 297 13.39 -0.70 -10.02
C PHE A 297 14.43 -0.95 -11.12
N VAL A 298 14.28 -2.04 -11.87
CA VAL A 298 15.15 -2.37 -13.02
C VAL A 298 14.32 -2.50 -14.29
N TRP A 299 13.33 -3.39 -14.33
CA TRP A 299 12.61 -3.71 -15.56
C TRP A 299 11.61 -2.66 -16.00
N ILE A 300 10.87 -2.04 -15.08
CA ILE A 300 9.95 -0.96 -15.43
C ILE A 300 10.70 0.23 -16.04
N PRO A 301 11.80 0.76 -15.45
CA PRO A 301 12.61 1.77 -16.12
C PRO A 301 13.13 1.32 -17.49
N ARG A 302 13.57 0.06 -17.62
CA ARG A 302 14.04 -0.49 -18.90
C ARG A 302 12.92 -0.51 -19.95
N LEU A 303 11.73 -0.97 -19.57
CA LEU A 303 10.53 -0.97 -20.41
C LEU A 303 10.20 0.44 -20.90
N PHE A 304 10.14 1.42 -20.00
CA PHE A 304 9.84 2.81 -20.38
C PHE A 304 10.94 3.42 -21.27
N ASN A 305 12.22 3.08 -21.08
CA ASN A 305 13.29 3.57 -21.94
C ASN A 305 13.19 3.03 -23.39
N GLN A 306 12.58 1.85 -23.58
CA GLN A 306 12.32 1.28 -24.90
C GLN A 306 11.00 1.80 -25.53
N MET A 307 10.12 2.42 -24.73
CA MET A 307 8.82 2.92 -25.18
C MET A 307 8.91 4.31 -25.82
N PRO A 308 8.18 4.56 -26.93
CA PRO A 308 8.02 5.92 -27.44
C PRO A 308 7.33 6.80 -26.40
N ALA A 309 7.93 7.96 -26.11
CA ALA A 309 7.54 8.90 -25.04
C ALA A 309 7.70 8.36 -23.60
N GLY A 310 8.40 7.24 -23.38
CA GLY A 310 8.52 6.64 -22.05
C GLY A 310 9.30 7.49 -21.04
N ASN A 311 10.23 8.34 -21.49
CA ASN A 311 10.91 9.33 -20.63
C ASN A 311 9.95 10.29 -19.90
N TYR A 312 8.76 10.56 -20.46
CA TYR A 312 7.74 11.40 -19.81
C TYR A 312 6.82 10.61 -18.89
N LEU A 313 6.68 9.29 -19.11
CA LEU A 313 5.78 8.42 -18.36
C LEU A 313 6.46 7.73 -17.19
N LEU A 314 7.78 7.57 -17.25
CA LEU A 314 8.56 7.03 -16.14
C LEU A 314 8.43 7.89 -14.86
N PRO A 315 8.49 9.24 -14.92
CA PRO A 315 8.17 10.09 -13.77
C PRO A 315 6.72 9.92 -13.31
N VAL A 316 5.76 9.84 -14.23
CA VAL A 316 4.33 9.63 -13.91
C VAL A 316 4.15 8.35 -13.08
N PHE A 317 4.80 7.26 -13.49
CA PHE A 317 4.75 5.98 -12.79
C PHE A 317 5.36 6.06 -11.38
N PHE A 318 6.58 6.59 -11.24
CA PHE A 318 7.24 6.62 -9.93
C PHE A 318 6.65 7.66 -8.97
N VAL A 319 6.11 8.77 -9.47
CA VAL A 319 5.33 9.70 -8.65
C VAL A 319 4.04 9.03 -8.16
N ALA A 320 3.36 8.26 -9.00
CA ALA A 320 2.22 7.45 -8.57
C ALA A 320 2.62 6.42 -7.50
N LEU A 321 3.71 5.68 -7.72
CA LEU A 321 4.24 4.72 -6.74
C LEU A 321 4.56 5.40 -5.40
N PHE A 322 5.20 6.57 -5.43
CA PHE A 322 5.50 7.33 -4.21
C PHE A 322 4.24 7.85 -3.51
N CYS A 323 3.24 8.33 -4.27
CA CYS A 323 1.97 8.78 -3.68
C CYS A 323 1.27 7.64 -2.93
N ALA A 324 1.19 6.45 -3.55
CA ALA A 324 0.61 5.25 -2.93
C ALA A 324 1.42 4.79 -1.70
N ALA A 325 2.76 4.76 -1.82
CA ALA A 325 3.64 4.38 -0.71
C ALA A 325 3.48 5.35 0.49
N LEU A 326 3.51 6.65 0.24
CA LEU A 326 3.42 7.66 1.29
C LEU A 326 2.04 7.61 1.97
N SER A 327 0.94 7.44 1.22
CA SER A 327 -0.40 7.37 1.81
C SER A 327 -0.57 6.17 2.75
N SER A 328 -0.07 5.00 2.37
CA SER A 328 -0.12 3.83 3.26
C SER A 328 0.81 4.00 4.47
N LEU A 329 1.99 4.59 4.29
CA LEU A 329 2.92 4.86 5.39
C LEU A 329 2.30 5.80 6.44
N ILE A 330 1.56 6.84 6.02
CA ILE A 330 0.82 7.73 6.92
C ILE A 330 -0.16 6.94 7.79
N ALA A 331 -0.87 5.96 7.22
CA ALA A 331 -1.81 5.12 7.97
C ALA A 331 -1.12 4.25 9.03
N MET A 332 0.01 3.64 8.68
CA MET A 332 0.79 2.84 9.62
C MET A 332 1.34 3.69 10.78
N VAL A 333 1.83 4.90 10.48
CA VAL A 333 2.31 5.85 11.50
C VAL A 333 1.17 6.30 12.41
N GLU A 334 -0.03 6.58 11.88
CA GLU A 334 -1.18 6.94 12.74
C GLU A 334 -1.63 5.77 13.61
N LEU A 335 -1.63 4.53 13.11
CA LEU A 335 -1.94 3.36 13.94
C LEU A 335 -0.96 3.21 15.11
N ALA A 336 0.34 3.31 14.84
CA ALA A 336 1.37 3.25 15.87
C ALA A 336 1.23 4.39 16.88
N THR A 337 0.97 5.60 16.38
CA THR A 337 0.75 6.80 17.19
C THR A 337 -0.50 6.64 18.07
N ARG A 338 -1.59 6.11 17.52
CA ARG A 338 -2.85 5.87 18.24
C ARG A 338 -2.65 4.88 19.39
N ALA A 339 -1.89 3.81 19.16
CA ALA A 339 -1.59 2.82 20.20
C ALA A 339 -0.86 3.42 21.42
N LEU A 340 -0.05 4.47 21.20
CA LEU A 340 0.62 5.23 22.26
C LEU A 340 -0.30 6.27 22.91
N ILE A 341 -1.12 6.97 22.11
CA ILE A 341 -2.12 7.92 22.62
C ILE A 341 -3.13 7.21 23.53
N ASP A 342 -3.54 5.98 23.20
CA ASP A 342 -4.41 5.16 24.04
C ASP A 342 -3.80 4.84 25.42
N ARG A 343 -2.47 4.94 25.54
CA ARG A 343 -1.73 4.81 26.80
C ARG A 343 -1.48 6.14 27.52
N GLY A 344 -2.01 7.23 27.00
CA GLY A 344 -1.97 8.55 27.64
C GLY A 344 -0.91 9.51 27.11
N LEU A 345 -0.11 9.14 26.11
CA LEU A 345 0.87 10.05 25.51
C LEU A 345 0.16 11.16 24.71
N ALA A 346 0.72 12.37 24.72
CA ALA A 346 0.26 13.41 23.82
C ALA A 346 0.63 13.08 22.37
N ARG A 347 -0.19 13.49 21.40
CA ARG A 347 0.02 13.17 19.97
C ARG A 347 1.42 13.49 19.48
N HIS A 348 1.95 14.68 19.80
CA HIS A 348 3.27 15.11 19.33
C HIS A 348 4.42 14.30 19.97
N GLU A 349 4.25 13.78 21.19
CA GLU A 349 5.21 12.89 21.85
C GLU A 349 5.15 11.49 21.23
N ALA A 350 3.93 10.98 21.03
CA ALA A 350 3.70 9.69 20.38
C ALA A 350 4.29 9.67 18.97
N VAL A 351 4.04 10.69 18.14
CA VAL A 351 4.61 10.78 16.79
C VAL A 351 6.13 10.85 16.82
N ARG A 352 6.73 11.65 17.71
CA ARG A 352 8.20 11.73 17.83
C ARG A 352 8.80 10.37 18.17
N LEU A 353 8.18 9.65 19.11
CA LEU A 353 8.64 8.31 19.49
C LEU A 353 8.48 7.31 18.33
N VAL A 354 7.33 7.31 17.66
CA VAL A 354 7.08 6.44 16.49
C VAL A 354 8.11 6.70 15.40
N VAL A 355 8.34 7.96 15.01
CA VAL A 355 9.32 8.32 13.99
C VAL A 355 10.73 7.90 14.41
N LEU A 356 11.15 8.17 15.64
CA LEU A 356 12.49 7.80 16.13
C LEU A 356 12.70 6.29 16.11
N VAL A 357 11.73 5.52 16.63
CA VAL A 357 11.79 4.06 16.66
C VAL A 357 11.76 3.50 15.23
N SER A 358 10.91 4.04 14.36
CA SER A 358 10.85 3.64 12.95
C SER A 358 12.15 3.90 12.20
N ILE A 359 12.85 5.00 12.48
CA ILE A 359 14.18 5.25 11.93
C ILE A 359 15.14 4.16 12.39
N LEU A 360 15.27 3.95 13.70
CA LEU A 360 16.23 2.99 14.25
C LEU A 360 15.96 1.55 13.78
N CYS A 361 14.69 1.13 13.78
CA CYS A 361 14.30 -0.23 13.41
C CYS A 361 14.18 -0.45 11.90
N GLY A 362 14.07 0.61 11.09
CA GLY A 362 14.05 0.53 9.63
C GLY A 362 15.44 0.49 8.99
N LEU A 363 16.46 1.04 9.66
CA LEU A 363 17.85 1.08 9.16
C LEU A 363 18.42 -0.29 8.76
N PRO A 364 18.22 -1.40 9.51
CA PRO A 364 18.71 -2.72 9.07
C PRO A 364 18.18 -3.13 7.69
N SER A 365 16.91 -2.84 7.39
CA SER A 365 16.31 -3.08 6.07
C SER A 365 16.82 -2.09 5.00
N ALA A 366 17.25 -0.89 5.41
CA ALA A 366 17.88 0.07 4.49
C ALA A 366 19.33 -0.34 4.13
N PHE A 367 20.04 -0.99 5.04
CA PHE A 367 21.42 -1.44 4.82
C PHE A 367 21.52 -2.79 4.09
N SER A 368 20.52 -3.66 4.23
CA SER A 368 20.56 -5.02 3.71
C SER A 368 19.24 -5.42 3.09
N LEU A 369 19.28 -5.67 1.77
CA LEU A 369 18.14 -6.24 1.04
C LEU A 369 17.75 -7.62 1.57
N ALA A 370 18.72 -8.44 1.99
CA ALA A 370 18.42 -9.75 2.58
C ALA A 370 17.66 -9.61 3.91
N PHE A 371 18.01 -8.62 4.74
CA PHE A 371 17.26 -8.34 5.96
C PHE A 371 15.85 -7.83 5.63
N PHE A 372 15.74 -6.91 4.67
CA PHE A 372 14.46 -6.41 4.16
C PHE A 372 13.54 -7.55 3.72
N GLU A 373 14.03 -8.45 2.86
CA GLU A 373 13.25 -9.58 2.30
C GLU A 373 12.77 -10.52 3.41
N ASN A 374 13.63 -10.79 4.40
CA ASN A 374 13.24 -11.57 5.56
C ASN A 374 12.12 -10.89 6.37
N GLN A 375 12.22 -9.58 6.65
CA GLN A 375 11.17 -8.88 7.37
C GLN A 375 9.86 -8.83 6.57
N ASP A 376 9.93 -8.57 5.26
CA ASP A 376 8.76 -8.57 4.39
C ASP A 376 8.06 -9.93 4.42
N TRP A 377 8.82 -11.03 4.36
CA TRP A 377 8.26 -12.37 4.42
C TRP A 377 7.66 -12.72 5.79
N VAL A 378 8.40 -12.51 6.89
CA VAL A 378 7.95 -12.88 8.25
C VAL A 378 6.68 -12.13 8.63
N TRP A 379 6.65 -10.81 8.44
CA TRP A 379 5.50 -10.01 8.87
C TRP A 379 4.32 -10.12 7.92
N SER A 380 4.55 -10.49 6.65
CA SER A 380 3.47 -10.92 5.75
C SER A 380 2.72 -12.14 6.29
N LEU A 381 3.40 -13.12 6.90
CA LEU A 381 2.76 -14.25 7.57
C LEU A 381 2.03 -13.84 8.84
N GLY A 382 2.67 -13.00 9.67
CA GLY A 382 2.02 -12.44 10.88
C GLY A 382 0.74 -11.68 10.55
N LEU A 383 0.69 -11.06 9.38
CA LEU A 383 -0.49 -10.34 8.92
C LEU A 383 -1.64 -11.26 8.53
N MET A 384 -1.36 -12.42 7.92
CA MET A 384 -2.40 -13.42 7.64
C MET A 384 -3.08 -13.90 8.93
N ILE A 385 -2.30 -14.06 10.01
CA ILE A 385 -2.83 -14.40 11.35
C ILE A 385 -3.65 -13.24 11.91
N SER A 386 -3.22 -11.99 11.67
CA SER A 386 -3.92 -10.78 12.15
C SER A 386 -5.36 -10.72 11.63
N GLY A 387 -5.60 -11.13 10.38
CA GLY A 387 -6.94 -11.21 9.78
C GLY A 387 -7.88 -12.24 10.43
N MET A 388 -7.38 -13.17 11.26
CA MET A 388 -8.22 -14.12 12.00
C MET A 388 -8.76 -13.55 13.33
N PHE A 389 -8.21 -12.43 13.81
CA PHE A 389 -8.57 -11.82 15.08
C PHE A 389 -9.64 -10.73 14.98
N ILE A 390 -9.91 -10.28 13.77
CA ILE A 390 -10.86 -9.24 13.39
C ILE A 390 -12.04 -9.94 12.72
#